data_AF-A0A4V2UR06-F1
#
_entry.id   AF-A0A4V2UR06-F1
#
_cell.length_a   1.000
_cell.length_b   1.000
_cell.length_c   1.000
_cell.angle_alpha   90.00
_cell.angle_beta   90.00
_cell.angle_gamma   90.00
#
_symmetry.space_group_name_H-M   'P 1'
#
loop_
_entity.id
_entity.type
_entity.pdbx_description
1 polymer ?
#
loop_
_entity_poly.entity_id
_entity_poly.type
_entity_poly.pdbx_seq_one_letter_code
_entity_poly.pdbx_strand_id
1 'polypeptide(L)'
;MIQPVELADFFTVFFSAAMVILFGALYALLFAYSRVKSVPRLMHLAYSAYAGLFVSVLVLGDAANLFQNTFWTFIVVLMLVGYLLAPHGIWHLCTRTHEHEHEDESEVQARNFFQQP
;
A
#
# COMPACT_ATOMS: atom_id res chain seq x y z
N MET A 1 -36.77 -7.17 11.97
CA MET A 1 -37.17 -5.79 11.63
C MET A 1 -35.96 -5.09 11.04
N ILE A 2 -35.93 -4.96 9.71
CA ILE A 2 -34.89 -4.18 9.00
C ILE A 2 -35.32 -2.73 9.16
N GLN A 3 -34.62 -1.98 10.00
CA GLN A 3 -34.79 -0.52 9.97
C GLN A 3 -34.31 -0.04 8.60
N PRO A 4 -35.00 0.92 7.97
CA PRO A 4 -34.48 1.52 6.75
C PRO A 4 -33.07 2.02 7.07
N VAL A 5 -32.09 1.58 6.29
CA VAL A 5 -30.76 2.18 6.37
C VAL A 5 -30.96 3.65 6.07
N GLU A 6 -30.65 4.51 7.04
CA GLU A 6 -30.64 5.95 6.84
C GLU A 6 -29.73 6.20 5.63
N LEU A 7 -30.28 6.83 4.58
CA LEU A 7 -29.55 7.03 3.32
C LEU A 7 -28.18 7.71 3.55
N ALA A 8 -28.11 8.54 4.60
CA ALA A 8 -26.89 9.19 5.06
C ALA A 8 -25.77 8.21 5.45
N ASP A 9 -26.08 7.11 6.14
CA ASP A 9 -25.09 6.09 6.52
C ASP A 9 -24.58 5.35 5.29
N PHE A 10 -25.48 5.02 4.35
CA PHE A 10 -25.09 4.37 3.10
C PHE A 10 -24.10 5.21 2.29
N PHE A 11 -24.40 6.50 2.09
CA PHE A 11 -23.50 7.40 1.37
C PHE A 11 -22.18 7.61 2.10
N THR A 12 -22.20 7.69 3.43
CA THR A 12 -20.99 7.87 4.24
C THR A 12 -20.08 6.65 4.12
N VAL A 13 -20.62 5.43 4.25
CA VAL A 13 -19.88 4.18 4.08
C VAL A 13 -19.35 4.06 2.65
N PHE A 14 -20.17 4.35 1.64
CA PHE A 14 -19.75 4.27 0.23
C PHE A 14 -18.63 5.27 -0.10
N PHE A 15 -18.79 6.53 0.29
CA PHE A 15 -17.83 7.59 -0.01
C PHE A 15 -16.52 7.39 0.75
N SER A 16 -16.59 7.01 2.03
CA SER A 16 -15.40 6.69 2.81
C SER A 16 -14.66 5.47 2.25
N ALA A 17 -15.36 4.40 1.85
CA ALA A 17 -14.74 3.26 1.17
C ALA A 17 -14.06 3.67 -0.15
N ALA A 18 -14.70 4.52 -0.97
CA ALA A 18 -14.10 5.05 -2.18
C ALA A 18 -12.83 5.88 -1.90
N MET A 19 -12.86 6.74 -0.87
CA MET A 19 -11.69 7.51 -0.42
C MET A 19 -10.56 6.59 0.06
N VAL A 20 -10.87 5.51 0.81
CA VAL A 20 -9.87 4.52 1.24
C VAL A 20 -9.16 3.91 0.05
N ILE A 21 -9.90 3.48 -0.98
CA ILE A 21 -9.30 2.91 -2.20
C ILE A 21 -8.45 3.96 -2.93
N LEU A 22 -8.98 5.18 -3.12
CA LEU A 22 -8.33 6.24 -3.87
C LEU A 22 -7.03 6.68 -3.18
N PHE A 23 -7.06 6.94 -1.87
CA PHE A 23 -5.86 7.31 -1.11
C PHE A 23 -4.87 6.14 -0.98
N GLY A 24 -5.35 4.91 -0.89
CA GLY A 24 -4.49 3.72 -0.84
C GLY A 24 -3.72 3.51 -2.14
N ALA A 25 -4.41 3.63 -3.28
CA ALA A 25 -3.79 3.57 -4.59
C ALA A 25 -2.84 4.75 -4.82
N LEU A 26 -3.25 5.97 -4.44
CA LEU A 26 -2.42 7.17 -4.55
C LEU A 26 -1.15 7.06 -3.71
N TYR A 27 -1.23 6.56 -2.48
CA TYR A 27 -0.08 6.29 -1.62
C TYR A 27 0.88 5.30 -2.28
N ALA A 28 0.39 4.16 -2.76
CA ALA A 28 1.21 3.15 -3.42
C ALA A 28 1.89 3.70 -4.70
N LEU A 29 1.15 4.46 -5.49
CA LEU A 29 1.65 5.08 -6.72
C LEU A 29 2.72 6.14 -6.44
N LEU A 30 2.48 7.04 -5.48
CA LEU A 30 3.46 8.06 -5.06
C LEU A 30 4.71 7.40 -4.47
N PHE A 31 4.55 6.34 -3.67
CA PHE A 31 5.66 5.59 -3.11
C PHE A 31 6.53 4.98 -4.22
N ALA A 32 5.93 4.21 -5.14
CA ALA A 32 6.64 3.61 -6.25
C ALA A 32 7.33 4.67 -7.13
N TYR A 33 6.62 5.75 -7.46
CA TYR A 33 7.18 6.84 -8.27
C TYR A 33 8.33 7.56 -7.56
N SER A 34 8.23 7.77 -6.24
CA SER A 34 9.30 8.39 -5.44
C SER A 34 10.59 7.57 -5.47
N ARG A 35 10.45 6.24 -5.44
CA ARG A 35 11.56 5.29 -5.45
C ARG A 35 12.21 5.19 -6.82
N VAL A 36 11.41 5.13 -7.90
CA VAL A 36 11.92 5.11 -9.29
C VAL A 36 12.70 6.38 -9.61
N LYS A 37 12.20 7.55 -9.19
CA LYS A 37 12.81 8.84 -9.53
C LYS A 37 13.82 9.35 -8.48
N SER A 38 14.03 8.59 -7.40
CA SER A 38 14.97 8.90 -6.30
C SER A 38 14.80 10.29 -5.66
N VAL A 39 13.57 10.83 -5.65
CA VAL A 39 13.28 12.19 -5.12
C VAL A 39 12.71 12.11 -3.70
N PRO A 40 13.47 12.49 -2.65
CA PRO A 40 13.02 12.37 -1.26
C PRO A 40 11.87 13.30 -0.89
N ARG A 41 11.63 14.38 -1.67
CA ARG A 41 10.50 15.29 -1.45
C ARG A 41 9.15 14.61 -1.73
N LEU A 42 9.09 13.68 -2.68
CA LEU A 42 7.84 13.00 -3.00
C LEU A 42 7.42 12.00 -1.93
N MET A 43 8.36 11.54 -1.11
CA MET A 43 8.11 10.64 0.01
C MET A 43 7.23 11.32 1.08
N HIS A 44 7.42 12.62 1.33
CA HIS A 44 6.55 13.40 2.23
C HIS A 44 5.12 13.46 1.71
N LEU A 45 4.95 13.58 0.39
CA LEU A 45 3.65 13.62 -0.26
C LEU A 45 2.97 12.25 -0.20
N ALA A 46 3.72 11.15 -0.36
CA ALA A 46 3.20 9.80 -0.15
C ALA A 46 2.68 9.61 1.29
N TYR A 47 3.43 10.04 2.32
CA TYR A 47 2.96 9.98 3.70
C TYR A 47 1.72 10.86 3.95
N SER A 48 1.61 12.01 3.29
CA SER A 48 0.39 12.82 3.37
C SER A 48 -0.84 12.11 2.79
N ALA A 49 -0.68 11.36 1.69
CA ALA A 49 -1.75 10.53 1.13
C ALA A 49 -2.12 9.38 2.07
N TYR A 50 -1.14 8.77 2.75
CA TYR A 50 -1.40 7.76 3.76
C TYR A 50 -2.17 8.32 4.97
N ALA A 51 -1.88 9.56 5.40
CA ALA A 51 -2.67 10.22 6.43
C ALA A 51 -4.15 10.40 5.99
N GLY A 52 -4.38 10.72 4.70
CA GLY A 52 -5.72 10.76 4.11
C GLY A 52 -6.41 9.39 4.13
N LEU A 53 -5.68 8.32 3.80
CA LEU A 53 -6.18 6.94 3.93
C LEU A 53 -6.56 6.62 5.37
N PHE A 54 -5.70 6.97 6.34
CA PHE A 54 -5.94 6.72 7.76
C PHE A 54 -7.24 7.38 8.23
N VAL A 55 -7.43 8.67 7.92
CA VAL A 55 -8.67 9.40 8.24
C VAL A 55 -9.88 8.74 7.56
N SER A 56 -9.76 8.37 6.29
CA SER A 56 -10.86 7.73 5.54
C SER A 56 -11.27 6.39 6.15
N VAL A 57 -10.31 5.58 6.60
CA VAL A 57 -10.55 4.30 7.28
C VAL A 57 -11.23 4.51 8.62
N LEU A 58 -10.84 5.52 9.40
CA LEU A 58 -11.49 5.85 10.66
C LEU A 58 -12.95 6.26 10.45
N VAL A 59 -13.22 7.12 9.48
CA VAL A 59 -14.60 7.54 9.14
C VAL A 59 -15.42 6.34 8.67
N LEU A 60 -14.85 5.45 7.87
CA LEU A 60 -15.52 4.21 7.45
C LEU A 60 -15.82 3.29 8.64
N GLY A 61 -14.86 3.09 9.54
CA GLY A 61 -15.01 2.24 10.71
C GLY A 61 -16.06 2.75 11.70
N ASP A 62 -16.18 4.08 11.83
CA ASP A 62 -17.19 4.75 12.65
C ASP A 62 -18.58 4.62 12.01
N ALA A 63 -18.70 4.99 10.74
CA ALA A 63 -19.96 4.89 9.99
C ALA A 63 -20.50 3.45 9.91
N ALA A 64 -19.62 2.46 9.78
CA ALA A 64 -20.00 1.06 9.74
C ALA A 64 -20.13 0.42 11.14
N ASN A 65 -19.98 1.19 12.23
CA ASN A 65 -20.04 0.72 13.62
C ASN A 65 -19.04 -0.42 13.94
N LEU A 66 -17.96 -0.53 13.17
CA LEU A 66 -16.94 -1.59 13.34
C LEU A 66 -16.16 -1.44 14.66
N PHE A 67 -16.09 -0.23 15.22
CA PHE A 67 -15.39 0.03 16.48
C PHE A 67 -16.10 -0.50 17.73
N GLN A 68 -17.39 -0.88 17.62
CA GLN A 68 -18.10 -1.48 18.76
C GLN A 68 -17.57 -2.87 19.14
N ASN A 69 -16.87 -3.54 18.21
CA ASN A 69 -16.29 -4.85 18.44
C ASN A 69 -14.77 -4.80 18.31
N THR A 70 -14.07 -5.23 19.37
CA THR A 70 -12.61 -5.28 19.43
C THR A 70 -12.00 -6.13 18.30
N PHE A 71 -12.70 -7.18 17.85
CA PHE A 71 -12.25 -8.02 16.74
C PHE A 71 -12.17 -7.26 15.41
N TRP A 72 -13.20 -6.49 15.07
CA TRP A 72 -13.24 -5.70 13.85
C TRP A 72 -12.25 -4.53 13.89
N THR A 73 -12.11 -3.91 15.06
CA THR A 73 -11.08 -2.88 15.29
C THR A 73 -9.67 -3.43 15.04
N PHE A 74 -9.39 -4.65 15.50
CA PHE A 74 -8.11 -5.30 15.25
C PHE A 74 -7.86 -5.53 13.76
N ILE A 75 -8.87 -5.99 13.01
CA ILE A 75 -8.76 -6.15 11.54
C ILE A 75 -8.45 -4.82 10.86
N VAL A 76 -9.12 -3.73 11.26
CA VAL A 76 -8.90 -2.39 10.70
C VAL A 76 -7.47 -1.92 10.96
N VAL A 77 -6.96 -2.10 12.18
CA VAL A 77 -5.58 -1.76 12.54
C VAL A 77 -4.58 -2.61 11.75
N LEU A 78 -4.83 -3.92 11.64
CA LEU A 78 -4.01 -4.84 10.86
C LEU A 78 -3.98 -4.45 9.38
N MET A 79 -5.13 -4.04 8.83
CA MET A 79 -5.24 -3.52 7.46
C MET A 79 -4.39 -2.26 7.28
N LEU A 80 -4.47 -1.28 8.20
CA LEU A 80 -3.67 -0.06 8.14
C LEU A 80 -2.16 -0.34 8.16
N VAL A 81 -1.72 -1.20 9.09
CA VAL A 81 -0.32 -1.63 9.19
C VAL A 81 0.11 -2.37 7.93
N GLY A 82 -0.73 -3.28 7.43
CA GLY A 82 -0.49 -4.01 6.19
C GLY A 82 -0.33 -3.08 4.99
N TYR A 83 -1.18 -2.06 4.86
CA TYR A 83 -1.09 -1.07 3.79
C TYR A 83 0.19 -0.24 3.85
N LEU A 84 0.71 0.05 5.05
CA LEU A 84 1.98 0.74 5.19
C LEU A 84 3.16 -0.15 4.77
N LEU A 85 3.13 -1.44 5.09
CA LEU A 85 4.22 -2.36 4.83
C LEU A 85 4.21 -2.94 3.41
N ALA A 86 3.05 -3.04 2.77
CA ALA A 86 2.89 -3.66 1.46
C ALA A 86 3.78 -3.03 0.36
N PRO A 87 3.82 -1.70 0.17
CA PRO A 87 4.67 -1.10 -0.86
C PRO A 87 6.16 -1.32 -0.60
N HIS A 88 6.56 -1.34 0.67
CA HIS A 88 7.94 -1.62 1.07
C HIS A 88 8.32 -3.07 0.76
N GLY A 89 7.44 -4.02 1.05
CA GLY A 89 7.66 -5.44 0.76
C GLY A 89 7.74 -5.74 -0.74
N ILE A 90 6.80 -5.21 -1.52
CA ILE A 90 6.78 -5.38 -2.98
C ILE A 90 8.05 -4.80 -3.59
N TRP A 91 8.44 -3.58 -3.19
CA TRP A 91 9.67 -2.96 -3.67
C TRP A 91 10.91 -3.82 -3.34
N HIS A 92 10.99 -4.33 -2.11
CA HIS A 92 12.11 -5.17 -1.68
C HIS A 92 12.24 -6.45 -2.52
N LEU A 93 11.11 -7.09 -2.84
CA LEU A 93 11.10 -8.28 -3.69
C LEU A 93 11.52 -7.94 -5.11
N CYS A 94 10.97 -6.87 -5.70
CA CYS A 94 11.31 -6.44 -7.05
C CYS A 94 12.80 -6.10 -7.22
N THR A 95 13.43 -5.44 -6.24
CA THR A 95 14.86 -5.09 -6.35
C THR A 95 15.77 -6.30 -6.15
N ARG A 96 15.44 -7.20 -5.22
CA ARG A 96 16.26 -8.40 -4.96
C ARG A 96 16.30 -9.36 -6.16
N THR A 97 15.18 -9.53 -6.86
CA THR A 97 15.16 -10.39 -8.06
C THR A 97 16.06 -9.82 -9.16
N HIS A 98 16.09 -8.50 -9.31
CA HIS A 98 16.90 -7.83 -10.33
C HIS A 98 18.41 -7.84 -10.03
N GLU A 99 18.80 -7.85 -8.75
CA GLU A 99 20.21 -8.03 -8.35
C GLU A 99 20.71 -9.45 -8.67
N HIS A 100 19.86 -10.47 -8.49
CA HIS A 100 20.24 -11.86 -8.75
C HIS A 100 20.42 -12.17 -10.24
N GLU A 101 19.62 -11.56 -11.13
CA GLU A 101 19.81 -11.70 -12.59
C GLU A 101 21.16 -11.15 -13.07
N HIS A 102 21.65 -10.05 -12.49
CA HIS A 102 22.94 -9.47 -12.88
C HIS A 102 24.14 -10.29 -12.38
N GLU A 103 24.02 -10.94 -11.22
CA GLU A 103 25.07 -11.84 -10.72
C GLU A 103 25.20 -13.10 -11.60
N ASP A 104 24.09 -13.75 -11.94
CA ASP A 104 24.08 -14.93 -12.81
C ASP A 104 24.62 -14.64 -14.22
N GLU A 105 24.25 -13.51 -14.85
CA GLU A 105 24.79 -13.13 -16.15
C GLU A 105 26.30 -12.85 -16.10
N SER A 106 26.78 -12.23 -15.01
CA SER A 106 28.20 -11.91 -14.83
C SER A 106 29.07 -13.15 -14.57
N GLU A 107 28.57 -14.15 -13.83
CA GLU A 107 29.25 -15.44 -13.66
C GLU A 107 29.31 -16.26 -14.95
N VAL A 108 28.22 -16.30 -15.71
CA VAL A 108 28.16 -16.99 -17.01
C VAL A 108 29.08 -16.32 -18.03
N GLN A 109 29.12 -14.98 -18.07
CA GLN A 109 30.03 -14.24 -18.94
C GLN A 109 31.50 -14.43 -18.54
N ALA A 110 31.82 -14.39 -17.24
CA ALA A 110 33.16 -14.63 -16.74
C ALA A 110 33.64 -16.05 -17.07
N ARG A 111 32.81 -17.08 -16.84
CA ARG A 111 33.14 -18.47 -17.22
C ARG A 111 33.38 -18.61 -18.73
N ASN A 112 32.53 -18.02 -19.56
CA ASN A 112 32.69 -18.07 -21.01
C ASN A 112 33.94 -17.34 -21.49
N PHE A 113 34.34 -16.23 -20.85
CA PHE A 113 35.58 -15.51 -21.15
C PHE A 113 36.83 -16.35 -20.84
N PHE A 114 36.84 -17.08 -19.73
CA PHE A 114 37.96 -17.96 -19.36
C PHE A 114 38.01 -19.29 -20.16
N GLN A 115 36.97 -19.61 -20.93
CA GLN A 115 36.90 -20.83 -21.76
C GLN A 115 37.23 -20.62 -23.25
N GLN A 116 37.61 -19.41 -23.68
CA GLN A 116 38.07 -19.19 -25.06
C GLN A 116 39.57 -19.54 -25.20
N PRO A 117 39.94 -20.43 -26.14
CA PRO A 117 41.32 -20.90 -26.34
C PRO A 117 42.25 -19.86 -26.99
#